data_AF-A0A357AU49-F1
#
_entry.id   AF-A0A357AU49-F1
#
_cell.length_a   1.000
_cell.length_b   1.000
_cell.length_c   1.000
_cell.angle_alpha   90.00
_cell.angle_beta   90.00
_cell.angle_gamma   90.00
#
_symmetry.space_group_name_H-M   'P 1'
#
loop_
_entity.id
_entity.type
_entity.pdbx_description
1 polymer ?
#
loop_
_entity_poly.entity_id
_entity_poly.type
_entity_poly.pdbx_seq_one_letter_code
_entity_poly.pdbx_strand_id
1 'polypeptide(L)'
;MKKKNLNVLFAAVVASYFTGCAAGNAGSTAGTETTSANAENTYEAAPGALDSEKIKVVTTIFPEYDWVKEVLGDNVGNAEITMLLDNGADLHSYQPTAEDVIKIASSDLFIFVGGESDGW
;
A
#
# COMPACT_ATOMS: atom_id res chain seq x y z
N MET A 1 18.22 20.22 -43.94
CA MET A 1 18.31 19.93 -42.49
C MET A 1 17.83 18.49 -42.28
N LYS A 2 18.73 17.54 -42.02
CA LYS A 2 18.40 16.10 -41.89
C LYS A 2 18.57 15.70 -40.42
N LYS A 3 17.47 15.37 -39.74
CA LYS A 3 17.46 14.85 -38.36
C LYS A 3 17.92 13.38 -38.41
N LYS A 4 18.98 13.03 -37.68
CA LYS A 4 19.45 11.65 -37.52
C LYS A 4 18.84 11.08 -36.25
N ASN A 5 18.12 9.98 -36.39
CA ASN A 5 17.49 9.23 -35.31
C ASN A 5 18.57 8.44 -34.56
N LEU A 6 18.84 8.84 -33.33
CA LEU A 6 19.75 8.21 -32.38
C LEU A 6 18.88 7.56 -31.32
N ASN A 7 18.64 6.25 -31.41
CA ASN A 7 18.11 5.39 -30.34
C ASN A 7 18.04 3.93 -30.86
N VAL A 8 19.19 3.28 -30.95
CA VAL A 8 19.33 1.82 -31.01
C VAL A 8 20.64 1.48 -30.29
N LEU A 9 20.63 0.40 -29.51
CA LEU A 9 21.68 -0.15 -28.63
C LEU A 9 21.62 0.31 -27.18
N PHE A 10 20.82 -0.41 -26.38
CA PHE A 10 21.31 -1.06 -25.16
C PHE A 10 20.47 -2.32 -24.93
N ALA A 11 20.85 -3.39 -25.62
CA ALA A 11 20.41 -4.74 -25.34
C ALA A 11 21.65 -5.55 -24.94
N ALA A 12 21.44 -6.46 -23.98
CA ALA A 12 22.35 -7.47 -23.43
C ALA A 12 23.13 -7.06 -22.16
N VAL A 13 23.38 -8.10 -21.34
CA VAL A 13 24.20 -8.16 -20.10
C VAL A 13 23.32 -7.92 -18.83
N VAL A 14 22.92 -8.88 -17.98
CA VAL A 14 23.40 -10.23 -17.64
C VAL A 14 22.22 -11.11 -17.20
N ALA A 15 22.04 -12.25 -17.86
CA ALA A 15 21.36 -13.41 -17.32
C ALA A 15 22.40 -14.36 -16.72
N SER A 16 22.39 -14.54 -15.39
CA SER A 16 23.05 -15.58 -14.59
C SER A 16 22.94 -15.08 -13.13
N TYR A 17 22.34 -15.78 -12.17
CA TYR A 17 22.56 -17.17 -11.79
C TYR A 17 21.31 -17.74 -11.11
N PHE A 18 20.79 -18.84 -11.66
CA PHE A 18 20.07 -19.87 -10.90
C PHE A 18 20.91 -21.15 -11.00
N THR A 19 21.23 -21.76 -9.86
CA THR A 19 21.37 -23.20 -9.60
C THR A 19 22.36 -23.44 -8.46
N GLY A 20 21.84 -23.72 -7.27
CA GLY A 20 22.53 -24.43 -6.21
C GLY A 20 21.76 -25.71 -5.90
N CYS A 21 22.33 -26.86 -6.26
CA CYS A 21 21.91 -28.20 -5.81
C CYS A 21 23.09 -28.84 -5.09
N ALA A 22 22.89 -29.32 -3.86
CA ALA A 22 23.66 -30.42 -3.30
C ALA A 22 22.80 -31.16 -2.25
N ALA A 23 22.47 -32.41 -2.58
CA ALA A 23 21.91 -33.40 -1.67
C ALA A 23 23.04 -34.11 -0.91
N GLY A 24 22.82 -34.42 0.38
CA GLY A 24 23.69 -35.26 1.19
C GLY A 24 23.03 -35.59 2.54
N ASN A 25 22.53 -36.82 2.66
CA ASN A 25 21.70 -37.36 3.73
C ASN A 25 22.51 -37.94 4.91
N ALA A 26 21.92 -37.92 6.11
CA ALA A 26 21.83 -39.01 7.12
C ALA A 26 22.09 -38.55 8.57
N GLY A 27 21.12 -38.77 9.48
CA GLY A 27 21.38 -38.67 10.92
C GLY A 27 20.20 -38.52 11.90
N SER A 28 19.25 -39.46 11.89
CA SER A 28 18.53 -40.06 13.04
C SER A 28 17.96 -39.22 14.22
N THR A 29 16.69 -39.58 14.52
CA THR A 29 16.04 -39.85 15.84
C THR A 29 15.11 -38.81 16.50
N ALA A 30 13.90 -39.33 16.78
CA ALA A 30 13.04 -39.14 17.96
C ALA A 30 12.11 -37.91 18.05
N GLY A 31 10.82 -38.18 17.78
CA GLY A 31 9.71 -37.93 18.72
C GLY A 31 9.12 -36.52 18.77
N THR A 32 7.89 -36.38 18.28
CA THR A 32 6.68 -36.00 19.08
C THR A 32 5.61 -35.48 18.12
N GLU A 33 4.49 -36.21 18.08
CA GLU A 33 3.25 -35.76 17.49
C GLU A 33 2.66 -34.63 18.35
N THR A 34 2.44 -33.46 17.73
CA THR A 34 1.44 -32.50 18.20
C THR A 34 0.68 -32.00 16.99
N THR A 35 -0.53 -32.53 16.82
CA THR A 35 -1.59 -31.99 15.97
C THR A 35 -1.97 -30.60 16.46
N SER A 36 -1.84 -29.59 15.60
CA SER A 36 -2.55 -28.32 15.73
C SER A 36 -3.15 -27.97 14.37
N ALA A 37 -4.46 -28.12 14.29
CA ALA A 37 -5.28 -27.67 13.18
C ALA A 37 -5.09 -26.15 13.00
N ASN A 38 -4.71 -25.72 11.80
CA ASN A 38 -4.86 -24.32 11.42
C ASN A 38 -6.03 -24.24 10.44
N ALA A 39 -7.10 -23.60 10.90
CA ALA A 39 -8.31 -23.38 10.14
C ALA A 39 -8.02 -22.36 9.03
N GLU A 40 -8.14 -22.82 7.78
CA GLU A 40 -8.22 -21.96 6.62
C GLU A 40 -9.50 -21.12 6.73
N ASN A 41 -9.37 -19.83 7.04
CA ASN A 41 -10.45 -18.87 6.83
C ASN A 41 -10.45 -18.47 5.36
N THR A 42 -11.09 -19.30 4.54
CA THR A 42 -11.48 -18.96 3.17
C THR A 42 -12.65 -17.98 3.24
N TYR A 43 -12.37 -16.69 3.06
CA TYR A 43 -13.41 -15.74 2.70
C TYR A 43 -13.61 -15.83 1.19
N GLU A 44 -14.58 -16.64 0.75
CA GLU A 44 -15.09 -16.55 -0.61
C GLU A 44 -15.80 -15.19 -0.76
N ALA A 45 -15.13 -14.25 -1.42
CA ALA A 45 -15.76 -13.03 -1.89
C ALA A 45 -16.72 -13.39 -3.05
N ALA A 46 -18.01 -13.10 -2.86
CA ALA A 46 -19.01 -13.21 -3.92
C ALA A 46 -18.65 -12.28 -5.10
N PRO A 47 -18.80 -12.73 -6.36
CA PRO A 47 -18.44 -11.92 -7.52
C PRO A 47 -19.51 -10.85 -7.78
N GLY A 48 -19.35 -9.69 -7.15
CA GLY A 48 -19.95 -8.43 -7.58
C GLY A 48 -19.09 -7.80 -8.67
N ALA A 49 -19.73 -7.29 -9.73
CA ALA A 49 -19.08 -6.73 -10.91
C ALA A 49 -17.99 -5.71 -10.56
N LEU A 50 -16.75 -6.01 -10.99
CA LEU A 50 -15.56 -5.18 -10.81
C LEU A 50 -15.60 -3.99 -11.78
N ASP A 51 -16.43 -3.00 -11.51
CA ASP A 51 -15.95 -1.64 -11.72
C ASP A 51 -15.07 -1.38 -10.49
N SER A 52 -13.73 -1.38 -10.65
CA SER A 52 -12.82 -1.36 -9.50
C SER A 52 -12.93 0.00 -8.81
N GLU A 53 -13.87 0.12 -7.87
CA GLU A 53 -14.03 1.32 -7.07
C GLU A 53 -12.70 1.59 -6.34
N LYS A 54 -12.15 2.79 -6.55
CA LYS A 54 -10.90 3.18 -5.89
C LYS A 54 -11.14 3.30 -4.40
N ILE A 55 -10.20 2.83 -3.61
CA ILE A 55 -10.23 2.99 -2.15
C ILE A 55 -10.03 4.46 -1.82
N LYS A 56 -10.96 5.06 -1.08
CA LYS A 56 -10.90 6.45 -0.64
C LYS A 56 -10.18 6.53 0.70
N VAL A 57 -9.03 7.19 0.73
CA VAL A 57 -8.22 7.39 1.93
C VAL A 57 -8.16 8.88 2.24
N VAL A 58 -8.54 9.26 3.45
CA VAL A 58 -8.39 10.63 3.97
C VAL A 58 -7.26 10.65 4.99
N THR A 59 -6.43 11.69 4.95
CA THR A 59 -5.28 11.92 5.84
C THR A 59 -5.35 13.33 6.42
N THR A 60 -4.81 13.59 7.61
CA THR A 60 -4.82 14.95 8.17
C THR A 60 -3.63 15.76 7.69
N ILE A 61 -2.42 15.18 7.71
CA ILE A 61 -1.16 15.88 7.44
C ILE A 61 -0.27 15.20 6.40
N PHE A 62 0.71 15.94 5.88
CA PHE A 62 1.60 15.47 4.80
C PHE A 62 2.36 14.17 5.12
N PRO A 63 2.91 13.94 6.32
CA PRO A 63 3.56 12.67 6.63
C PRO A 63 2.68 11.44 6.34
N GLU A 64 1.42 11.47 6.76
CA GLU A 64 0.47 10.37 6.54
C GLU A 64 0.15 10.21 5.05
N TYR A 65 -0.13 11.33 4.37
CA TYR A 65 -0.38 11.36 2.94
C TYR A 65 0.75 10.73 2.12
N ASP A 66 1.98 11.08 2.45
CA ASP A 66 3.19 10.56 1.80
C ASP A 66 3.40 9.08 2.12
N TRP A 67 3.21 8.66 3.37
CA TRP A 67 3.29 7.25 3.74
C TRP A 67 2.27 6.38 3.01
N VAL A 68 1.03 6.84 2.85
CA VAL A 68 0.01 6.10 2.09
C VAL A 68 0.47 5.89 0.65
N LYS A 69 1.04 6.91 0.01
CA LYS A 69 1.59 6.78 -1.35
C LYS A 69 2.74 5.79 -1.42
N GLU A 70 3.70 5.90 -0.50
CA GLU A 70 4.86 5.02 -0.45
C GLU A 70 4.46 3.56 -0.19
N VAL A 71 3.49 3.32 0.70
CA VAL A 71 2.96 1.98 1.00
C VAL A 71 2.23 1.39 -0.21
N LEU A 72 1.46 2.21 -0.94
CA LEU A 72 0.74 1.74 -2.13
C LEU A 72 1.68 1.50 -3.33
N GLY A 73 2.77 2.26 -3.45
CA GLY A 73 3.74 2.16 -4.53
C GLY A 73 3.07 2.18 -5.90
N ASP A 74 3.33 1.15 -6.72
CA ASP A 74 2.77 1.02 -8.07
C ASP A 74 1.22 0.93 -8.09
N ASN A 75 0.59 0.60 -6.95
CA ASN A 75 -0.87 0.49 -6.83
C ASN A 75 -1.56 1.81 -6.47
N VAL A 76 -0.83 2.93 -6.36
CA VAL A 76 -1.41 4.23 -6.00
C VAL A 76 -2.57 4.65 -6.91
N GLY A 77 -2.59 4.18 -8.16
CA GLY A 77 -3.69 4.43 -9.10
C GLY A 77 -5.04 3.84 -8.69
N ASN A 78 -5.04 2.85 -7.79
CA ASN A 78 -6.22 2.16 -7.26
C ASN A 78 -6.80 2.83 -6.00
N ALA A 79 -6.22 3.95 -5.56
CA ALA A 79 -6.68 4.71 -4.42
C ALA A 79 -6.94 6.18 -4.79
N GLU A 80 -7.88 6.79 -4.09
CA GLU A 80 -8.10 8.23 -4.06
C GLU A 80 -7.64 8.73 -2.69
N ILE A 81 -6.51 9.44 -2.65
CA ILE A 81 -5.89 9.91 -1.39
C ILE A 81 -6.13 11.41 -1.27
N THR A 82 -6.85 11.81 -0.23
CA THR A 82 -7.16 13.20 0.11
C THR A 82 -6.46 13.58 1.41
N MET A 83 -5.90 14.79 1.47
CA MET A 83 -5.35 15.38 2.69
C MET A 83 -6.22 16.56 3.10
N LEU A 84 -6.60 16.63 4.39
CA LEU A 84 -7.52 17.65 4.91
C LEU A 84 -6.85 19.01 5.09
N LEU A 85 -5.65 19.05 5.68
CA LEU A 85 -4.91 20.31 5.76
C LEU A 85 -4.37 20.69 4.39
N ASP A 86 -4.68 21.92 3.99
CA ASP A 86 -4.11 22.56 2.81
C ASP A 86 -2.77 23.23 3.14
N ASN A 87 -2.11 23.76 2.11
CA ASN A 87 -0.80 24.39 2.26
C ASN A 87 -0.91 25.68 3.10
N GLY A 88 -0.47 25.60 4.36
CA GLY A 88 -0.32 26.75 5.24
C GLY A 88 -1.27 26.76 6.44
N ALA A 89 -2.21 25.81 6.54
CA ALA A 89 -2.99 25.62 7.75
C ALA A 89 -2.13 25.01 8.87
N ASP A 90 -2.30 25.52 10.09
CA ASP A 90 -1.69 24.99 11.31
C ASP A 90 -2.60 23.91 11.90
N LEU A 91 -2.05 22.72 12.18
CA LEU A 91 -2.87 21.61 12.68
C LEU A 91 -3.45 21.88 14.07
N HIS A 92 -2.76 22.66 14.90
CA HIS A 92 -3.18 22.92 16.27
C HIS A 92 -4.37 23.88 16.36
N SER A 93 -4.68 24.57 15.26
CA SER A 93 -5.80 25.51 15.16
C SER A 93 -6.73 25.20 14.00
N TYR A 94 -6.55 24.05 13.34
CA TYR A 94 -7.45 23.60 12.29
C TYR A 94 -8.87 23.41 12.85
N GLN A 95 -9.86 23.79 12.07
CA GLN A 95 -11.27 23.65 12.38
C GLN A 95 -11.93 22.99 11.18
N PRO A 96 -12.33 21.71 11.28
CA PRO A 96 -12.88 20.98 10.15
C PRO A 96 -14.17 21.64 9.70
N THR A 97 -14.29 21.84 8.39
CA THR A 97 -15.54 22.30 7.80
C THR A 97 -16.55 21.16 7.73
N ALA A 98 -17.82 21.47 7.49
CA ALA A 98 -18.83 20.45 7.23
C ALA A 98 -18.46 19.57 6.01
N GLU A 99 -17.76 20.14 5.02
CA GLU A 99 -17.28 19.40 3.85
C GLU A 99 -16.20 18.38 4.24
N ASP A 100 -15.32 18.73 5.17
CA ASP A 100 -14.26 17.84 5.66
C ASP A 100 -14.85 16.66 6.44
N VAL A 101 -15.85 16.92 7.27
CA VAL A 101 -16.61 15.86 7.96
C VAL A 101 -17.29 14.93 6.96
N ILE A 102 -17.86 15.46 5.88
CA ILE A 102 -18.46 14.64 4.81
C ILE A 102 -17.39 13.78 4.11
N LYS A 103 -16.21 14.35 3.79
CA LYS A 103 -15.09 13.61 3.20
C LYS A 103 -14.68 12.43 4.08
N ILE A 104 -14.46 12.68 5.38
CA ILE A 104 -14.12 11.64 6.36
C ILE A 104 -15.21 10.57 6.43
N ALA A 105 -16.48 10.98 6.54
CA ALA A 105 -17.59 10.03 6.68
C ALA A 105 -17.82 9.17 5.41
N SER A 106 -17.40 9.66 4.24
CA SER A 106 -17.52 8.97 2.96
C SER A 106 -16.29 8.16 2.56
N SER A 107 -15.19 8.24 3.33
CA SER A 107 -13.96 7.52 3.02
C SER A 107 -13.99 6.09 3.54
N ASP A 108 -13.22 5.22 2.90
CA ASP A 108 -13.04 3.83 3.33
C ASP A 108 -12.02 3.73 4.47
N LEU A 109 -11.09 4.69 4.51
CA LEU A 109 -10.06 4.79 5.53
C LEU A 109 -9.82 6.27 5.88
N PHE A 110 -9.67 6.54 7.18
CA PHE A 110 -9.23 7.83 7.70
C PHE A 110 -7.98 7.62 8.57
N ILE A 111 -6.90 8.32 8.25
CA ILE A 111 -5.62 8.28 8.96
C ILE A 111 -5.39 9.68 9.53
N PHE A 112 -4.98 9.73 10.79
CA PHE A 112 -4.70 10.94 11.56
C PHE A 112 -3.72 10.60 12.68
N VAL A 113 -3.02 11.60 13.23
CA VAL A 113 -2.01 11.43 14.27
C VAL A 113 -2.68 11.05 15.59
N GLY A 114 -3.80 11.71 15.89
CA GLY A 114 -4.54 11.61 17.14
C GLY A 114 -3.90 12.41 18.28
N GLY A 115 -4.48 12.26 19.47
CA GLY A 115 -4.04 13.01 20.65
C GLY A 115 -4.32 14.52 20.52
N GLU A 116 -3.37 15.35 20.96
CA GLU A 116 -3.49 16.82 20.89
C GLU A 116 -3.39 17.35 19.45
N SER A 117 -2.70 16.63 18.57
CA SER A 117 -2.49 17.04 17.17
C SER A 117 -3.81 17.15 16.39
N ASP A 118 -4.75 16.24 16.62
CA ASP A 118 -6.05 16.20 15.94
C ASP A 118 -7.22 16.25 16.94
N GLY A 119 -7.05 16.99 18.05
CA GLY A 119 -8.06 17.09 19.12
C GLY A 119 -9.26 17.99 18.80
N TRP A 120 -9.28 18.58 17.61
CA TRP A 120 -10.28 19.52 17.12
C TRP A 120 -11.57 18.84 16.63
#